data_AF-A0A961WW74-F1
#
_entry.id   AF-A0A961WW74-F1
#
_cell.length_a   1.000
_cell.length_b   1.000
_cell.length_c   1.000
_cell.angle_alpha   90.00
_cell.angle_beta   90.00
_cell.angle_gamma   90.00
#
_symmetry.space_group_name_H-M   'P 1'
#
loop_
_entity.id
_entity.type
_entity.pdbx_description
1 polymer ?
#
loop_
_entity_poly.entity_id
_entity_poly.type
_entity_poly.pdbx_seq_one_letter_code
_entity_poly.pdbx_strand_id
1 'polypeptide(L)' 'MRFILTFLAVLLLPLQAKAADKLTVLLDWFVNPDHAALVIAQERGMFEKAGLEVELVAPADPSAPPRLVAA' A
#
# COMPACT_ATOMS: atom_id res chain seq x y z
N MET A 1 -45.67 -5.74 -1.65
CA MET A 1 -45.07 -4.72 -2.55
C MET A 1 -44.11 -3.77 -1.85
N ARG A 2 -44.46 -3.14 -0.71
CA ARG A 2 -43.58 -2.16 -0.04
C ARG A 2 -42.21 -2.71 0.40
N PHE A 3 -42.18 -3.95 0.90
CA PHE A 3 -40.92 -4.63 1.29
C PHE A 3 -40.01 -4.98 0.11
N ILE A 4 -40.58 -5.28 -1.06
CA ILE A 4 -39.83 -5.60 -2.29
C ILE A 4 -39.17 -4.33 -2.83
N LEU A 5 -39.90 -3.21 -2.80
CA LEU A 5 -39.40 -1.90 -3.22
C LEU A 5 -38.24 -1.42 -2.33
N THR A 6 -38.32 -1.62 -1.01
CA THR A 6 -37.21 -1.29 -0.10
C THR A 6 -35.99 -2.19 -0.30
N PHE A 7 -36.17 -3.48 -0.57
CA PHE A 7 -35.04 -4.39 -0.80
C PHE A 7 -34.31 -4.05 -2.11
N LEU A 8 -35.05 -3.71 -3.15
CA LEU A 8 -34.49 -3.28 -4.43
C LEU A 8 -33.73 -1.94 -4.32
N ALA A 9 -34.20 -1.03 -3.47
CA ALA A 9 -33.52 0.25 -3.22
C ALA A 9 -32.16 0.08 -2.51
N VAL A 10 -32.03 -0.89 -1.61
CA VAL A 10 -30.76 -1.18 -0.90
C VAL A 10 -29.71 -1.78 -1.84
N LEU A 11 -30.14 -2.60 -2.81
CA LEU A 11 -29.24 -3.18 -3.83
C LEU A 11 -28.65 -2.15 -4.80
N LEU A 12 -29.28 -0.99 -4.94
CA LEU A 12 -28.83 0.10 -5.80
C LEU A 12 -27.89 1.09 -5.09
N LEU A 13 -27.55 0.85 -3.82
CA LEU A 13 -26.61 1.72 -3.11
C LEU A 13 -25.20 1.56 -3.71
N PRO A 14 -24.51 2.67 -4.03
CA PRO A 14 -23.14 2.62 -4.51
C PRO A 14 -22.23 2.14 -3.36
N LEU A 15 -21.60 0.98 -3.53
CA LEU A 15 -20.53 0.52 -2.66
C LEU A 15 -19.27 1.32 -3.02
N GLN A 16 -18.71 2.03 -2.05
CA GLN A 16 -17.39 2.62 -2.23
C GLN A 16 -16.34 1.51 -2.19
N ALA A 17 -15.66 1.29 -3.32
CA ALA A 17 -14.48 0.45 -3.37
C ALA A 17 -13.35 1.16 -2.60
N LYS A 18 -12.88 0.55 -1.51
CA LYS A 18 -11.64 0.96 -0.85
C LYS A 18 -10.49 0.16 -1.44
N ALA A 19 -9.75 0.78 -2.34
CA ALA A 19 -8.48 0.26 -2.83
C ALA A 19 -7.34 0.76 -1.94
N ALA A 20 -6.33 -0.08 -1.73
CA ALA A 20 -5.10 0.37 -1.11
C ALA A 20 -4.28 1.19 -2.11
N ASP A 21 -3.61 2.23 -1.63
CA ASP A 21 -2.66 2.97 -2.46
C ASP A 21 -1.40 2.14 -2.64
N LYS A 22 -1.01 1.92 -3.89
CA LYS A 22 0.20 1.18 -4.23
C LYS A 22 1.41 2.09 -4.11
N LEU A 23 2.41 1.67 -3.34
CA LEU A 23 3.65 2.40 -3.13
C LEU A 23 4.85 1.47 -3.32
N THR A 24 5.78 1.87 -4.18
CA THR A 24 7.10 1.23 -4.25
C THR A 24 8.09 2.09 -3.48
N VAL A 25 8.72 1.52 -2.46
CA VAL A 25 9.79 2.16 -1.69
C VAL A 25 11.11 1.62 -2.20
N LEU A 26 11.88 2.48 -2.88
CA LEU A 26 13.25 2.19 -3.23
C LEU A 26 14.14 2.39 -2.00
N LEU A 27 14.79 1.33 -1.56
CA LEU A 27 15.76 1.37 -0.46
C LEU A 27 17.03 2.10 -0.89
N ASP A 28 17.79 2.61 0.06
CA ASP A 28 19.08 3.26 -0.20
C ASP A 28 20.20 2.24 -0.53
N TRP A 29 20.04 1.00 -0.08
CA TRP A 29 21.01 -0.09 -0.28
C TRP A 29 20.35 -1.48 -0.29
N PHE A 30 21.13 -2.56 -0.18
CA PHE A 30 20.61 -3.91 0.07
C PHE A 30 19.86 -3.98 1.41
N VAL A 31 18.95 -4.96 1.56
CA VAL A 31 18.19 -5.16 2.80
C VAL A 31 19.13 -5.51 3.97
N ASN A 32 19.19 -4.64 4.98
CA ASN A 32 20.09 -4.73 6.11
C ASN A 32 19.32 -4.41 7.42
N PRO A 33 19.95 -4.50 8.61
CA PRO A 33 19.28 -4.19 9.87
C PRO A 33 18.71 -2.77 9.99
N ASP A 34 19.23 -1.79 9.25
CA ASP A 34 18.70 -0.42 9.27
C ASP A 34 17.26 -0.37 8.70
N HIS A 35 16.95 -1.27 7.77
CA HIS A 35 15.61 -1.44 7.20
C HIS A 35 14.63 -2.23 8.08
N ALA A 36 15.04 -2.67 9.29
CA ALA A 36 14.22 -3.54 10.13
C ALA A 36 12.83 -2.97 10.42
N ALA A 37 12.71 -1.65 10.61
CA ALA A 37 11.43 -1.00 10.86
C ALA A 37 10.44 -1.19 9.69
N LEU A 38 10.91 -1.03 8.45
CA LEU A 38 10.08 -1.20 7.24
C LEU A 38 9.66 -2.65 7.06
N VAL A 39 10.60 -3.59 7.24
CA VAL A 39 10.32 -5.03 7.15
C VAL A 39 9.30 -5.46 8.22
N ILE A 40 9.51 -5.06 9.47
CA ILE A 40 8.57 -5.39 10.56
C ILE A 40 7.19 -4.78 10.33
N ALA A 41 7.12 -3.55 9.79
CA ALA A 41 5.86 -2.91 9.46
C ALA A 41 5.09 -3.69 8.39
N GLN A 42 5.79 -4.19 7.36
CA GLN A 42 5.22 -5.06 6.32
C GLN A 42 4.73 -6.39 6.92
N GLU A 43 5.59 -7.11 7.65
CA GLU A 43 5.28 -8.41 8.27
C GLU A 43 4.12 -8.33 9.29
N ARG A 44 3.93 -7.18 9.95
CA ARG A 44 2.83 -6.96 10.92
C ARG A 44 1.56 -6.38 10.29
N GLY A 45 1.52 -6.28 8.96
CA GLY A 45 0.40 -5.72 8.20
C GLY A 45 0.10 -4.27 8.57
N MET A 46 1.10 -3.49 9.00
CA MET A 46 0.90 -2.10 9.39
C MET A 46 0.59 -1.21 8.19
N PHE A 47 1.23 -1.48 7.03
CA PHE A 47 0.93 -0.79 5.78
C PHE A 47 -0.51 -1.07 5.31
N GLU A 48 -0.93 -2.34 5.33
CA GLU A 48 -2.30 -2.73 4.97
C GLU A 48 -3.35 -2.05 5.87
N LYS A 49 -3.10 -1.98 7.19
CA LYS A 49 -3.96 -1.26 8.14
C LYS A 49 -4.05 0.24 7.83
N ALA A 50 -3.00 0.82 7.26
CA ALA A 50 -2.97 2.20 6.79
C ALA A 50 -3.58 2.37 5.39
N GLY A 51 -4.05 1.29 4.75
CA GLY A 51 -4.58 1.32 3.38
C GLY A 51 -3.49 1.42 2.31
N LEU A 52 -2.28 0.91 2.59
CA LEU A 52 -1.14 0.94 1.69
C LEU A 52 -0.75 -0.47 1.25
N GLU A 53 -0.49 -0.65 -0.04
CA GLU A 53 0.14 -1.83 -0.62
C GLU A 53 1.60 -1.46 -0.94
N VAL A 54 2.52 -1.82 -0.06
CA VAL A 54 3.92 -1.40 -0.12
C VAL A 54 4.82 -2.51 -0.68
N GLU A 55 5.62 -2.18 -1.67
CA GLU A 55 6.70 -3.01 -2.20
C GLU A 55 8.07 -2.39 -1.85
N LEU A 56 8.89 -3.12 -1.10
CA LEU A 56 10.27 -2.70 -0.78
C LEU A 56 11.23 -3.25 -1.85
N VAL A 57 11.91 -2.35 -2.56
CA VAL A 57 12.82 -2.71 -3.67
C VAL A 57 14.22 -2.23 -3.33
N ALA A 58 15.19 -3.14 -3.35
CA ALA A 58 16.60 -2.78 -3.28
C ALA A 58 17.06 -2.18 -4.62
N PRO A 59 17.93 -1.16 -4.62
CA PRO A 59 18.39 -0.53 -5.85
C PRO A 59 19.33 -1.46 -6.63
N ALA A 60 19.18 -1.51 -7.95
CA ALA A 60 20.09 -2.26 -8.83
C ALA A 60 21.49 -1.64 -8.89
N ASP A 61 21.57 -0.31 -8.72
CA ASP A 61 22.79 0.47 -8.57
C ASP A 61 22.70 1.25 -7.25
N PRO A 62 23.57 1.00 -6.27
CA PRO A 62 23.48 1.64 -4.97
C PRO A 62 23.72 3.16 -4.96
N SER A 63 24.23 3.71 -6.07
CA SER A 63 24.31 5.16 -6.28
C SER A 63 23.02 5.77 -6.85
N ALA A 64 22.02 4.94 -7.19
CA ALA A 64 20.76 5.39 -7.78
C ALA A 64 19.85 6.15 -6.81
N PRO A 65 19.66 5.74 -5.53
CA PRO A 65 18.71 6.41 -4.64
C PRO A 65 19.02 7.90 -4.42
N PRO A 66 20.27 8.33 -4.13
CA PRO A 66 20.58 9.76 -4.03
C PRO A 66 20.31 10.54 -5.33
N ARG A 67 20.46 9.91 -6.49
CA ARG A 67 20.20 10.54 -7.80
C ARG A 67 18.71 10.67 -8.09
N LEU A 68 17.90 9.68 -7.71
CA LEU A 68 16.46 9.66 -7.94
C LEU A 68 15.71 10.62 -7.00
N VAL A 69 16.21 10.83 -5.78
CA VAL A 69 15.64 11.79 -4.82
C VAL A 69 15.94 13.24 -5.19
N ALA A 70 17.02 13.49 -5.94
CA ALA A 70 17.43 14.83 -6.36
C ALA A 70 16.69 15.35 -7.62
N ALA A 71 15.86 14.53 -8.27
CA ALA A 71 15.18 14.83 -9.52
C ALA A 71 13.78 15.43 -9.34
#